data_AF-F3FZE6-F1
#
_entry.id   AF-F3FZE6-F1
#
_cell.length_a   1.000
_cell.length_b   1.000
_cell.length_c   1.000
_cell.angle_alpha   90.00
_cell.angle_beta   90.00
_cell.angle_gamma   90.00
#
_symmetry.space_group_name_H-M   'P 1'
#
loop_
_entity.id
_entity.type
_entity.pdbx_description
1 polymer ?
#
loop_
_entity_poly.entity_id
_entity_poly.type
_entity_poly.pdbx_seq_one_letter_code
_entity_poly.pdbx_strand_id
1 'polypeptide(L)' 'ADGNLEYLGRNDDQIKIRGFRVELGEIEARLAEHSDIREAVVL' A
#
# COMPACT_ATOMS: atom_id res chain seq x y z
N ALA A 1 12.20 -12.65 -30.65
CA ALA A 1 11.77 -12.41 -29.27
C ALA A 1 11.53 -10.91 -29.17
N ASP A 2 10.27 -10.51 -29.00
CA ASP A 2 9.75 -9.25 -29.54
C ASP A 2 10.01 -8.03 -28.64
N GLY A 3 10.90 -8.16 -27.66
CA GLY A 3 11.46 -7.05 -26.88
C GLY A 3 10.48 -6.22 -26.05
N ASN A 4 9.20 -6.62 -26.00
CA ASN A 4 8.16 -5.86 -25.31
C ASN A 4 8.24 -6.07 -23.79
N LEU A 5 8.11 -4.96 -23.07
CA LEU A 5 8.15 -4.91 -21.61
C LEU A 5 6.71 -4.83 -21.10
N GLU A 6 6.22 -5.92 -20.54
CA GLU A 6 4.86 -5.99 -20.00
C GLU A 6 4.82 -5.42 -18.58
N TYR A 7 3.91 -4.48 -18.37
CA TYR A 7 3.67 -3.91 -17.05
C TYR A 7 2.74 -4.82 -16.25
N LEU A 8 3.31 -5.57 -15.30
CA LEU A 8 2.59 -6.54 -14.46
C LEU A 8 1.99 -5.94 -13.17
N GLY A 9 2.06 -4.62 -13.01
CA GLY A 9 1.63 -3.95 -11.78
C GLY A 9 2.74 -3.87 -10.72
N ARG A 10 2.35 -3.64 -9.46
CA ARG A 10 3.27 -3.55 -8.32
C ARG A 10 3.19 -4.87 -7.53
N ASN A 11 4.31 -5.31 -6.98
CA ASN A 11 4.37 -6.45 -6.06
C ASN A 11 4.35 -6.02 -4.59
N ASP A 12 4.00 -4.76 -4.34
CA ASP A 12 3.96 -4.15 -3.01
C ASP A 12 2.59 -3.47 -2.81
N ASP A 13 2.23 -3.25 -1.55
CA ASP A 13 0.93 -2.74 -1.13
C ASP A 13 0.79 -1.23 -1.31
N GLN A 14 1.58 -0.63 -2.19
CA GLN A 14 1.49 0.80 -2.39
C GLN A 14 0.39 1.19 -3.37
N ILE A 15 -0.33 2.25 -2.99
CA ILE A 15 -1.36 2.85 -3.83
C ILE A 15 -1.05 4.30 -4.19
N LYS A 16 -1.72 4.77 -5.25
CA LYS A 16 -1.72 6.19 -5.63
C LYS A 16 -3.10 6.79 -5.42
N ILE A 17 -3.21 7.77 -4.52
CA ILE A 17 -4.44 8.52 -4.29
C ILE A 17 -4.17 9.98 -4.66
N ARG A 18 -4.91 10.53 -5.63
CA ARG A 18 -4.80 11.94 -6.06
C ARG A 18 -3.35 12.37 -6.41
N GLY A 19 -2.55 11.46 -6.95
CA GLY A 19 -1.15 11.71 -7.31
C GLY A 19 -0.15 11.50 -6.16
N PHE A 20 -0.62 11.25 -4.93
CA PHE A 20 0.23 10.93 -3.79
C PHE A 20 0.52 9.44 -3.73
N ARG A 21 1.78 9.11 -3.44
CA ARG A 21 2.28 7.76 -3.19
C ARG A 21 1.99 7.44 -1.72
N VAL A 22 1.17 6.43 -1.45
CA VAL A 22 0.72 6.07 -0.10
C VAL A 22 1.16 4.64 0.20
N GLU A 23 1.90 4.46 1.30
CA GLU A 23 2.32 3.16 1.81
C GLU A 23 1.27 2.66 2.81
N LEU A 24 0.54 1.60 2.49
CA LEU A 24 -0.56 1.11 3.34
C LEU A 24 -0.08 0.64 4.72
N GLY A 25 1.11 0.02 4.79
CA GLY A 25 1.70 -0.42 6.06
C GLY A 25 2.02 0.73 7.03
N GLU A 26 2.22 1.96 6.55
CA GLU A 26 2.40 3.13 7.43
C GLU A 26 1.07 3.51 8.12
N ILE A 27 -0.04 3.38 7.40
CA ILE A 27 -1.38 3.63 7.93
C ILE A 27 -1.72 2.57 8.98
N GLU A 28 -1.48 1.30 8.69
CA GLU A 28 -1.69 0.20 9.64
C GLU A 28 -0.88 0.39 10.93
N ALA A 29 0.40 0.74 10.82
CA ALA A 29 1.26 0.97 11.98
C ALA A 29 0.73 2.12 12.86
N ARG A 30 0.28 3.22 12.25
CA ARG A 30 -0.34 4.35 12.98
C ARG A 30 -1.65 3.97 13.65
N LEU A 31 -2.47 3.12 13.02
CA LEU A 31 -3.71 2.62 13.63
C LEU A 31 -3.41 1.70 14.81
N ALA A 32 -2.39 0.84 14.71
CA ALA A 32 -1.98 -0.06 15.78
C ALA A 32 -1.39 0.66 17.01
N GLU A 33 -0.90 1.90 16.86
CA GLU A 33 -0.44 2.74 17.98
C GLU A 33 -1.60 3.31 18.82
N HIS A 34 -2.84 3.29 18.33
CA HIS A 34 -3.98 3.87 19.03
C HIS A 34 -4.51 2.92 20.12
N SER A 35 -4.60 3.40 21.37
CA SER A 35 -4.94 2.59 22.55
C SER A 35 -6.27 1.83 22.44
N ASP A 36 -7.24 2.42 21.74
CA ASP A 36 -8.58 1.86 21.59
C ASP A 36 -8.72 0.91 20.38
N ILE A 37 -7.67 0.77 19.55
CA ILE A 37 -7.67 -0.09 18.38
C ILE A 37 -7.01 -1.42 18.74
N ARG A 38 -7.76 -2.51 18.59
CA ARG A 38 -7.26 -3.87 18.86
C ARG A 38 -6.50 -4.46 17.67
N GLU A 39 -6.99 -4.23 16.46
CA GLU A 39 -6.42 -4.73 15.21
C GLU A 39 -6.89 -3.83 14.06
N ALA A 40 -6.03 -3.62 13.06
CA ALA A 40 -6.33 -2.84 11.87
C ALA A 40 -5.67 -3.48 10.64
N VAL A 41 -6.39 -3.47 9.52
CA VAL A 41 -5.91 -3.89 8.20
C VAL A 41 -6.32 -2.84 7.17
N VAL A 42 -5.43 -2.51 6.23
CA VAL A 42 -5.68 -1.53 5.16
C VAL A 42 -5.49 -2.21 3.79
N LEU A 43 -6.49 -2.08 2.91
CA LEU A 43 -6.62 -2.78 1.62
C LEU A 43 -6.66 -1.81 0.43
#